data_AF-A0A2R6B7T9-F1
#
_entry.id   AF-A0A2R6B7T9-F1
#
_cell.length_a   1.000
_cell.length_b   1.000
_cell.length_c   1.000
_cell.angle_alpha   90.00
_cell.angle_beta   90.00
_cell.angle_gamma   90.00
#
_symmetry.space_group_name_H-M   'P 1'
#
loop_
_entity.id
_entity.type
_entity.pdbx_description
1 polymer ?
#
loop_
_entity_poly.entity_id
_entity_poly.type
_entity_poly.pdbx_seq_one_letter_code
_entity_poly.pdbx_strand_id
1 'polypeptide(L)'
;MTQLVGRLLEYSRLTVEGKRLNITNPWTLYMKEGTIVLSDGERFSFDEHTKGDILRIVFFALDNCVRFSRARTSGYDWLIYPAKQSGQLGEARRRWIIETPSGIKLYADRFHPTVMAETFLYDTHYTEGLEGSTVIQAGGFNGDTALYYAQRGARVYSFEPDEQLYTLALENIALNPAIQPRITFENYALVKDGYAYPPRVGRGR
;
A
#
# COMPACT_ATOMS: atom_id res chain seq x y z
N MET A 1 31.32 8.64 16.70
CA MET A 1 31.16 7.49 15.78
C MET A 1 30.21 6.41 16.33
N THR A 2 30.26 6.07 17.62
CA THR A 2 29.49 4.96 18.22
C THR A 2 27.96 5.13 18.14
N GLN A 3 27.43 6.36 18.26
CA GLN A 3 25.99 6.64 18.07
C GLN A 3 25.51 6.50 16.62
N LEU A 4 26.41 6.63 15.63
CA LEU A 4 26.06 6.55 14.21
C LEU A 4 25.92 5.09 13.75
N VAL A 5 26.79 4.21 14.26
CA VAL A 5 26.76 2.76 13.96
C VAL A 5 25.52 2.11 14.58
N GLY A 6 25.14 2.51 15.79
CA GLY A 6 23.91 2.01 16.44
C GLY A 6 22.64 2.29 15.63
N ARG A 7 22.48 3.53 15.12
CA ARG A 7 21.33 3.88 14.26
C ARG A 7 21.35 3.17 12.89
N LEU A 8 22.52 2.91 12.31
CA LEU A 8 22.62 2.15 11.07
C LEU A 8 22.18 0.68 11.23
N LEU A 9 22.41 0.09 12.41
CA LEU A 9 21.93 -1.25 12.73
C LEU A 9 20.40 -1.29 12.94
N GLU A 10 19.80 -0.23 13.50
CA GLU A 10 18.33 -0.12 13.64
C GLU A 10 17.63 -0.26 12.29
N TYR A 11 18.20 0.33 11.23
CA TYR A 11 17.68 0.32 9.86
C TYR A 11 18.25 -0.79 8.97
N SER A 12 18.74 -1.87 9.57
CA SER A 12 19.33 -2.99 8.84
C SER A 12 18.61 -4.31 9.15
N ARG A 13 18.29 -5.09 8.12
CA ARG A 13 17.70 -6.45 8.22
C ARG A 13 18.26 -7.38 7.12
N LEU A 14 18.06 -8.69 7.26
CA LEU A 14 18.50 -9.69 6.25
C LEU A 14 17.35 -10.00 5.30
N THR A 15 17.52 -9.79 3.99
CA THR A 15 16.54 -10.18 2.97
C THR A 15 16.28 -11.69 2.97
N VAL A 16 15.22 -12.12 2.28
CA VAL A 16 14.94 -13.56 2.04
C VAL A 16 16.12 -14.27 1.36
N GLU A 17 16.91 -13.56 0.56
CA GLU A 17 18.14 -14.06 -0.08
C GLU A 17 19.38 -14.04 0.86
N GLY A 18 19.23 -13.69 2.13
CA GLY A 18 20.32 -13.60 3.10
C GLY A 18 21.23 -12.38 2.95
N LYS A 19 20.90 -11.43 2.06
CA LYS A 19 21.67 -10.18 1.89
C LYS A 19 21.20 -9.13 2.89
N ARG A 20 22.12 -8.33 3.42
CA ARG A 20 21.74 -7.26 4.37
C ARG A 20 21.15 -6.07 3.61
N LEU A 21 19.87 -5.77 3.83
CA LEU A 21 19.20 -4.56 3.37
C LEU A 21 19.30 -3.47 4.44
N ASN A 22 19.81 -2.30 4.07
CA ASN A 22 19.97 -1.15 4.96
C ASN A 22 19.90 0.18 4.21
N ILE A 23 19.65 1.28 4.93
CA ILE A 23 19.68 2.65 4.37
C ILE A 23 21.12 3.15 4.33
N THR A 24 21.63 3.49 3.14
CA THR A 24 23.04 3.91 2.96
C THR A 24 23.25 5.40 3.23
N ASN A 25 22.19 6.21 3.19
CA ASN A 25 22.23 7.66 3.37
C ASN A 25 21.25 8.15 4.47
N PRO A 26 21.34 7.67 5.72
CA PRO A 26 20.33 7.90 6.76
C PRO A 26 20.10 9.37 7.13
N TRP A 27 21.00 10.28 6.76
CA TRP A 27 20.81 11.72 6.95
C TRP A 27 19.62 12.27 6.16
N THR A 28 19.20 11.63 5.06
CA THR A 28 18.03 12.06 4.29
C THR A 28 16.73 11.92 5.07
N LEU A 29 16.68 11.09 6.12
CA LEU A 29 15.51 10.92 6.98
C LEU A 29 15.09 12.21 7.69
N TYR A 30 16.02 13.15 7.88
CA TYR A 30 15.77 14.45 8.51
C TYR A 30 15.38 15.56 7.51
N MET A 31 15.49 15.30 6.21
CA MET A 31 15.21 16.30 5.16
C MET A 31 13.72 16.37 4.81
N LYS A 32 13.23 17.51 4.34
CA LYS A 32 11.84 17.66 3.86
C LYS A 32 11.60 16.95 2.53
N GLU A 33 12.62 16.96 1.68
CA GLU A 33 12.65 16.28 0.38
C GLU A 33 13.99 15.59 0.19
N GLY A 34 14.06 14.59 -0.68
CA GLY A 34 15.29 13.88 -0.96
C GLY A 34 15.07 12.52 -1.59
N THR A 35 16.09 11.67 -1.50
CA THR A 35 16.02 10.29 -2.00
C THR A 35 16.70 9.36 -1.01
N ILE A 36 15.95 8.41 -0.46
CA ILE A 36 16.50 7.33 0.36
C ILE A 36 17.10 6.29 -0.60
N VAL A 37 18.30 5.83 -0.28
CA VAL A 37 19.01 4.79 -1.03
C VAL A 37 19.20 3.58 -0.13
N LEU A 38 18.77 2.41 -0.62
CA LEU A 38 18.98 1.14 0.06
C LEU A 38 20.27 0.47 -0.44
N SER A 39 20.80 -0.48 0.34
CA SER A 39 22.05 -1.18 0.05
C SER A 39 22.01 -2.08 -1.19
N ASP A 40 20.83 -2.41 -1.69
CA ASP A 40 20.63 -3.08 -2.98
C ASP A 40 20.61 -2.10 -4.18
N GLY A 41 20.79 -0.80 -3.91
CA GLY A 41 20.84 0.27 -4.91
C GLY A 41 19.49 0.91 -5.22
N GLU A 42 18.39 0.42 -4.62
CA GLU A 42 17.06 0.96 -4.88
C GLU A 42 16.85 2.34 -4.26
N ARG A 43 16.08 3.18 -4.97
CA ARG A 43 16.00 4.63 -4.71
C ARG A 43 14.56 5.07 -4.55
N PHE A 44 14.26 5.69 -3.43
CA PHE A 44 12.94 6.19 -3.07
C PHE A 44 12.99 7.71 -2.89
N SER A 45 12.56 8.43 -3.94
CA SER A 45 12.46 9.88 -3.89
C SER A 45 11.19 10.32 -3.18
N PHE A 46 11.29 11.37 -2.37
CA PHE A 46 10.17 11.92 -1.62
C PHE A 46 10.28 13.46 -1.55
N ASP A 47 9.13 14.08 -1.32
CA ASP A 47 8.95 15.49 -1.00
C ASP A 47 8.20 15.63 0.33
N GLU A 48 7.89 16.86 0.75
CA GLU A 48 7.21 17.13 2.02
C GLU A 48 5.84 16.43 2.14
N HIS A 49 5.18 16.14 1.02
CA HIS A 49 3.86 15.50 0.99
C HIS A 49 3.94 13.97 0.95
N THR A 50 4.96 13.41 0.29
CA THR A 50 5.11 11.96 0.07
C THR A 50 6.05 11.29 1.07
N LYS A 51 6.81 12.06 1.85
CA LYS A 51 7.79 11.55 2.82
C LYS A 51 7.21 10.50 3.76
N GLY A 52 6.03 10.75 4.32
CA GLY A 52 5.39 9.85 5.28
C GLY A 52 5.17 8.45 4.70
N ASP A 53 4.57 8.38 3.51
CA ASP A 53 4.26 7.10 2.85
C ASP A 53 5.53 6.41 2.35
N ILE A 54 6.49 7.15 1.78
CA ILE A 54 7.78 6.60 1.35
C ILE A 54 8.56 6.00 2.53
N LEU A 55 8.57 6.67 3.70
CA LEU A 55 9.21 6.12 4.89
C LEU A 55 8.53 4.83 5.35
N ARG A 56 7.20 4.77 5.33
CA ARG A 56 6.46 3.54 5.67
C ARG A 56 6.76 2.41 4.70
N ILE A 57 6.90 2.68 3.40
CA ILE A 57 7.34 1.69 2.40
C ILE A 57 8.75 1.19 2.69
N VAL A 58 9.69 2.10 2.96
CA VAL A 58 11.08 1.74 3.27
C VAL A 58 11.15 0.88 4.53
N PHE A 59 10.43 1.24 5.59
CA PHE A 59 10.40 0.43 6.80
C PHE A 59 9.69 -0.91 6.58
N PHE A 60 8.62 -0.95 5.79
CA PHE A 60 8.02 -2.22 5.37
C PHE A 60 9.02 -3.11 4.62
N ALA A 61 9.82 -2.54 3.71
CA ALA A 61 10.87 -3.27 3.00
C ALA A 61 11.92 -3.84 3.96
N LEU A 62 12.37 -3.04 4.92
CA LEU A 62 13.36 -3.45 5.91
C LEU A 62 12.78 -4.52 6.85
N ASP A 63 11.66 -4.25 7.50
CA ASP A 63 11.08 -5.10 8.55
C ASP A 63 10.58 -6.44 8.01
N ASN A 64 10.09 -6.47 6.77
CA ASN A 64 9.56 -7.69 6.15
C ASN A 64 10.51 -8.25 5.07
N CYS A 65 11.71 -7.70 4.95
CA CYS A 65 12.74 -8.22 4.05
C CYS A 65 12.31 -8.26 2.58
N VAL A 66 11.45 -7.31 2.19
CA VAL A 66 10.86 -7.18 0.86
C VAL A 66 11.80 -6.38 -0.04
N ARG A 67 12.06 -6.91 -1.24
CA ARG A 67 12.73 -6.18 -2.31
C ARG A 67 11.71 -5.41 -3.13
N PHE A 68 11.90 -4.10 -3.20
CA PHE A 68 11.24 -3.27 -4.21
C PHE A 68 12.13 -3.14 -5.44
N SER A 69 11.55 -2.99 -6.63
CA SER A 69 12.31 -2.62 -7.82
C SER A 69 11.50 -1.81 -8.83
N ARG A 70 12.18 -1.26 -9.82
CA ARG A 70 11.55 -0.59 -10.97
C ARG A 70 11.12 -1.57 -12.05
N ALA A 71 11.70 -2.77 -12.07
CA ALA A 71 11.40 -3.81 -13.05
C ALA A 71 11.36 -5.17 -12.37
N ARG A 72 10.48 -6.05 -12.87
CA ARG A 72 10.35 -7.43 -12.39
C ARG A 72 11.58 -8.20 -12.86
N THR A 73 12.41 -8.65 -11.92
CA THR A 73 13.55 -9.53 -12.21
C THR A 73 13.42 -10.88 -11.50
N SER A 74 12.54 -10.96 -10.51
CA SER A 74 12.14 -12.17 -9.78
C SER A 74 10.62 -12.18 -9.58
N GLY A 75 10.06 -13.38 -9.39
CA GLY A 75 8.65 -13.58 -9.05
C GLY A 75 8.26 -13.04 -7.67
N TYR A 76 9.24 -12.68 -6.82
CA TYR A 76 9.02 -12.15 -5.48
C TYR A 76 9.16 -10.63 -5.38
N ASP A 77 9.49 -9.96 -6.48
CA ASP A 77 9.68 -8.52 -6.48
C ASP A 77 8.37 -7.80 -6.24
N TRP A 78 8.40 -6.84 -5.33
CA TRP A 78 7.44 -5.75 -5.32
C TRP A 78 7.94 -4.68 -6.28
N LEU A 79 7.06 -4.11 -7.11
CA LEU A 79 7.45 -2.98 -7.93
C LEU A 79 7.02 -1.68 -7.28
N ILE A 80 7.80 -0.64 -7.50
CA ILE A 80 7.40 0.74 -7.20
C ILE A 80 7.77 1.63 -8.37
N TYR A 81 6.88 2.49 -8.82
CA TYR A 81 7.12 3.40 -9.96
C TYR A 81 6.19 4.61 -9.92
N PRO A 82 6.56 5.75 -10.53
CA PRO A 82 5.69 6.92 -10.52
C PRO A 82 4.42 6.66 -11.33
N ALA A 83 3.28 7.12 -10.83
CA ALA A 83 2.02 7.08 -11.54
C ALA A 83 2.07 7.99 -12.78
N LYS A 84 1.46 7.53 -13.89
CA LYS A 84 1.41 8.31 -15.15
C LYS A 84 0.38 9.45 -15.10
N GLN A 85 -0.58 9.40 -14.18
CA GLN A 85 -1.67 10.37 -14.05
C GLN A 85 -1.84 10.77 -12.58
N SER A 86 -2.20 12.03 -12.35
CA SER A 86 -2.70 12.52 -11.06
C SER A 86 -4.09 11.92 -10.84
N GLY A 87 -4.32 11.23 -9.72
CA GLY A 87 -5.66 10.71 -9.38
C GLY A 87 -6.66 11.81 -9.02
N GLN A 88 -7.87 11.41 -8.60
CA GLN A 88 -8.96 12.29 -8.19
C GLN A 88 -8.70 12.98 -6.84
N LEU A 89 -7.90 12.37 -5.96
CA LEU A 89 -7.40 13.00 -4.73
C LEU A 89 -6.33 14.07 -5.02
N GLY A 90 -6.80 15.27 -5.39
CA GLY A 90 -6.20 16.61 -5.13
C GLY A 90 -4.75 16.87 -5.57
N GLU A 91 -4.61 17.89 -6.43
CA GLU A 91 -3.40 18.54 -6.98
C GLU A 91 -2.39 17.66 -7.74
N ALA A 92 -1.61 18.29 -8.63
CA ALA A 92 -0.60 17.68 -9.47
C ALA A 92 0.61 17.19 -8.65
N ARG A 93 0.39 16.22 -7.77
CA ARG A 93 1.43 15.59 -6.94
C ARG A 93 1.92 14.32 -7.62
N ARG A 94 3.24 14.10 -7.59
CA ARG A 94 3.84 12.86 -8.07
C ARG A 94 3.42 11.73 -7.12
N ARG A 95 2.51 10.89 -7.57
CA ARG A 95 2.09 9.68 -6.84
C ARG A 95 2.95 8.50 -7.25
N TRP A 96 3.07 7.53 -6.36
CA TRP A 96 3.74 6.26 -6.63
C TRP A 96 2.72 5.15 -6.66
N ILE A 97 2.94 4.18 -7.56
CA ILE A 97 2.21 2.92 -7.59
C ILE A 97 3.15 1.84 -7.05
N ILE A 98 2.59 0.99 -6.21
CA ILE A 98 3.16 -0.26 -5.76
C ILE A 98 2.46 -1.39 -6.51
N GLU A 99 3.23 -2.35 -7.02
CA GLU A 99 2.70 -3.58 -7.60
C GLU A 99 3.19 -4.78 -6.80
N THR A 100 2.27 -5.60 -6.28
CA THR A 100 2.60 -6.81 -5.54
C THR A 100 3.26 -7.86 -6.46
N PRO A 101 3.87 -8.91 -5.89
CA PRO A 101 4.33 -10.09 -6.65
C PRO A 101 3.22 -10.73 -7.50
N SER A 102 1.99 -10.74 -7.00
CA SER A 102 0.82 -11.25 -7.73
C SER A 102 0.27 -10.29 -8.78
N GLY A 103 0.80 -9.08 -8.92
CA GLY A 103 0.39 -8.10 -9.91
C GLY A 103 -0.75 -7.15 -9.49
N ILE A 104 -1.19 -7.18 -8.23
CA ILE A 104 -2.12 -6.19 -7.69
C ILE A 104 -1.43 -4.84 -7.60
N LYS A 105 -2.08 -3.79 -8.11
CA LYS A 105 -1.58 -2.42 -8.11
C LYS A 105 -2.32 -1.55 -7.10
N LEU A 106 -1.58 -0.76 -6.34
CA LEU A 106 -2.10 0.18 -5.35
C LEU A 106 -1.30 1.48 -5.42
N TYR A 107 -1.93 2.61 -5.21
CA TYR A 107 -1.22 3.84 -4.89
C TYR A 107 -0.52 3.72 -3.53
N ALA A 108 0.67 4.31 -3.42
CA ALA A 108 1.43 4.38 -2.18
C ALA A 108 0.79 5.33 -1.14
N ASP A 109 -0.17 6.16 -1.53
CA ASP A 109 -0.92 7.02 -0.62
C ASP A 109 -1.51 6.22 0.54
N ARG A 110 -1.37 6.71 1.77
CA ARG A 110 -1.89 6.04 2.98
C ARG A 110 -1.35 4.61 3.16
N PHE A 111 -0.14 4.33 2.68
CA PHE A 111 0.48 3.01 2.83
C PHE A 111 0.57 2.62 4.32
N HIS A 112 -0.02 1.48 4.68
CA HIS A 112 0.01 0.97 6.05
C HIS A 112 0.80 -0.35 6.12
N PRO A 113 2.04 -0.35 6.67
CA PRO A 113 2.93 -1.52 6.64
C PRO A 113 2.29 -2.81 7.17
N THR A 114 1.59 -2.74 8.31
CA THR A 114 0.97 -3.91 8.94
C THR A 114 -0.11 -4.52 8.05
N VAL A 115 -1.09 -3.73 7.59
CA VAL A 115 -2.18 -4.20 6.73
C VAL A 115 -1.63 -4.79 5.43
N MET A 116 -0.61 -4.16 4.84
CA MET A 116 0.05 -4.66 3.63
C MET A 116 0.78 -5.99 3.87
N ALA A 117 1.43 -6.15 5.01
CA ALA A 117 2.11 -7.38 5.38
C ALA A 117 1.10 -8.51 5.65
N GLU A 118 0.08 -8.25 6.47
CA GLU A 118 -1.01 -9.20 6.76
C GLU A 118 -1.71 -9.67 5.49
N THR A 119 -2.01 -8.76 4.57
CA THR A 119 -2.75 -9.07 3.34
C THR A 119 -1.89 -9.80 2.32
N PHE A 120 -0.65 -9.34 2.05
CA PHE A 120 0.10 -9.79 0.87
C PHE A 120 1.36 -10.61 1.18
N LEU A 121 1.84 -10.62 2.43
CA LEU A 121 3.03 -11.39 2.82
C LEU A 121 2.69 -12.57 3.73
N TYR A 122 1.88 -12.33 4.76
CA TYR A 122 1.51 -13.33 5.76
C TYR A 122 0.26 -14.12 5.38
N ASP A 123 -0.49 -13.63 4.39
CA ASP A 123 -1.71 -14.27 3.92
C ASP A 123 -2.72 -14.49 5.07
N THR A 124 -2.74 -13.57 6.05
CA THR A 124 -3.56 -13.68 7.28
C THR A 124 -5.06 -13.80 6.96
N HIS A 125 -5.47 -13.23 5.83
CA HIS A 125 -6.83 -13.24 5.34
C HIS A 125 -7.14 -14.41 4.38
N TYR A 126 -6.21 -15.35 4.22
CA TYR A 126 -6.40 -16.49 3.34
C TYR A 126 -7.56 -17.38 3.80
N THR A 127 -8.35 -17.81 2.82
CA THR A 127 -9.30 -18.91 2.98
C THR A 127 -9.41 -19.67 1.67
N GLU A 128 -9.65 -20.99 1.77
CA GLU A 128 -9.85 -21.85 0.61
C GLU A 128 -11.22 -21.61 -0.04
N GLY A 129 -11.37 -21.97 -1.31
CA GLY A 129 -12.68 -21.96 -2.00
C GLY A 129 -13.23 -20.57 -2.34
N LEU A 130 -12.36 -19.58 -2.55
CA LEU A 130 -12.77 -18.23 -2.93
C LEU A 130 -13.27 -18.10 -4.38
N GLU A 131 -12.88 -18.99 -5.30
CA GLU A 131 -13.32 -18.91 -6.69
C GLU A 131 -14.84 -19.06 -6.78
N GLY A 132 -15.52 -18.05 -7.33
CA GLY A 132 -16.98 -18.03 -7.45
C GLY A 132 -17.74 -17.77 -6.15
N SER A 133 -17.05 -17.57 -5.02
CA SER A 133 -17.68 -17.24 -3.75
C SER A 133 -18.11 -15.77 -3.68
N THR A 134 -18.90 -15.45 -2.65
CA THR A 134 -19.24 -14.06 -2.29
C THR A 134 -18.55 -13.72 -0.97
N VAL A 135 -17.74 -12.66 -0.97
CA VAL A 135 -17.09 -12.10 0.22
C VAL A 135 -17.78 -10.79 0.57
N ILE A 136 -18.08 -10.60 1.84
CA ILE A 136 -18.66 -9.37 2.40
C ILE A 136 -17.70 -8.90 3.49
N GLN A 137 -17.17 -7.68 3.39
CA GLN A 137 -16.24 -7.12 4.38
C GLN A 137 -16.63 -5.71 4.81
N ALA A 138 -16.57 -5.46 6.12
CA ALA A 138 -16.76 -4.14 6.72
C ALA A 138 -15.40 -3.55 7.09
N GLY A 139 -15.13 -2.31 6.66
CA GLY A 139 -13.82 -1.67 6.82
C GLY A 139 -12.89 -1.98 5.64
N GLY A 140 -13.30 -1.56 4.44
CA GLY A 140 -12.56 -1.81 3.20
C GLY A 140 -11.25 -1.06 3.04
N PHE A 141 -10.96 -0.10 3.92
CA PHE A 141 -9.75 0.72 3.90
C PHE A 141 -9.46 1.27 2.49
N ASN A 142 -8.26 1.08 1.95
CA ASN A 142 -7.85 1.53 0.62
C ASN A 142 -8.11 0.48 -0.49
N GLY A 143 -8.93 -0.55 -0.22
CA GLY A 143 -9.31 -1.59 -1.17
C GLY A 143 -8.31 -2.74 -1.34
N ASP A 144 -7.23 -2.79 -0.56
CA ASP A 144 -6.21 -3.85 -0.58
C ASP A 144 -6.79 -5.27 -0.44
N THR A 145 -7.57 -5.51 0.61
CA THR A 145 -8.22 -6.80 0.91
C THR A 145 -9.29 -7.14 -0.11
N ALA A 146 -10.04 -6.15 -0.61
CA ALA A 146 -11.02 -6.37 -1.66
C ALA A 146 -10.36 -6.85 -2.97
N LEU A 147 -9.23 -6.23 -3.34
CA LEU A 147 -8.42 -6.65 -4.49
C LEU A 147 -7.81 -8.05 -4.29
N TYR A 148 -7.33 -8.32 -3.07
CA TYR A 148 -6.78 -9.61 -2.68
C TYR A 148 -7.79 -10.77 -2.88
N TYR A 149 -9.03 -10.59 -2.43
CA TYR A 149 -10.09 -11.60 -2.57
C TYR A 149 -10.58 -11.71 -4.01
N ALA A 150 -10.77 -10.58 -4.70
CA ALA A 150 -11.20 -10.56 -6.09
C ALA A 150 -10.20 -11.23 -7.04
N GLN A 151 -8.89 -11.06 -6.78
CA GLN A 151 -7.83 -11.75 -7.52
C GLN A 151 -7.92 -13.27 -7.38
N ARG A 152 -8.45 -13.77 -6.26
CA ARG A 152 -8.69 -15.19 -5.98
C ARG A 152 -10.05 -15.69 -6.47
N GLY A 153 -10.76 -14.88 -7.26
CA GLY A 153 -11.99 -15.27 -7.94
C GLY A 153 -13.29 -14.94 -7.21
N ALA A 154 -13.23 -14.37 -6.01
CA ALA A 154 -14.44 -14.00 -5.27
C ALA A 154 -15.15 -12.79 -5.89
N ARG A 155 -16.47 -12.72 -5.71
CA ARG A 155 -17.25 -11.48 -5.83
C ARG A 155 -17.24 -10.79 -4.47
N VAL A 156 -16.80 -9.54 -4.42
CA VAL A 156 -16.52 -8.83 -3.16
C VAL A 156 -17.47 -7.65 -3.00
N TYR A 157 -18.15 -7.58 -1.86
CA TYR A 157 -18.87 -6.42 -1.37
C TYR A 157 -18.10 -5.84 -0.19
N SER A 158 -17.55 -4.64 -0.36
CA SER A 158 -16.69 -4.00 0.63
C SER A 158 -17.22 -2.61 1.00
N PHE A 159 -17.22 -2.29 2.28
CA PHE A 159 -17.82 -1.07 2.81
C PHE A 159 -16.77 -0.25 3.57
N GLU A 160 -16.62 1.03 3.23
CA GLU A 160 -15.70 1.96 3.87
C GLU A 160 -16.38 3.31 4.10
N PRO A 161 -16.70 3.69 5.36
CA PRO A 161 -17.34 4.97 5.63
C PRO A 161 -16.43 6.19 5.48
N ASP A 162 -15.10 6.07 5.60
CA ASP A 162 -14.20 7.22 5.42
C ASP A 162 -14.12 7.63 3.93
N GLU A 163 -14.55 8.85 3.61
CA GLU A 163 -14.63 9.35 2.23
C GLU A 163 -13.26 9.38 1.51
N GLN A 164 -12.17 9.66 2.23
CA GLN A 164 -10.84 9.71 1.63
C GLN A 164 -10.33 8.31 1.31
N LEU A 165 -10.53 7.35 2.22
CA LEU A 165 -10.18 5.95 2.01
C LEU A 165 -11.05 5.32 0.93
N TYR A 166 -12.35 5.59 0.93
CA TYR A 166 -13.27 5.17 -0.12
C TYR A 166 -12.81 5.68 -1.50
N THR A 167 -12.49 6.97 -1.61
CA THR A 167 -12.01 7.56 -2.87
C THR A 167 -10.71 6.90 -3.32
N LEU A 168 -9.76 6.71 -2.40
CA LEU A 168 -8.50 6.01 -2.68
C LEU A 168 -8.72 4.55 -3.11
N ALA A 169 -9.67 3.85 -2.49
CA ALA A 169 -10.02 2.49 -2.83
C ALA A 169 -10.58 2.38 -4.25
N LEU A 170 -11.45 3.30 -4.67
CA LEU A 170 -11.94 3.34 -6.05
C LEU A 170 -10.81 3.54 -7.06
N GLU A 171 -9.87 4.44 -6.75
CA GLU A 171 -8.68 4.67 -7.59
C GLU A 171 -7.80 3.41 -7.68
N ASN A 172 -7.57 2.74 -6.55
CA ASN A 172 -6.81 1.49 -6.47
C ASN A 172 -7.50 0.37 -7.25
N ILE A 173 -8.81 0.22 -7.12
CA ILE A 173 -9.60 -0.75 -7.87
C ILE A 173 -9.48 -0.49 -9.38
N ALA A 174 -9.54 0.77 -9.80
CA ALA A 174 -9.40 1.16 -11.21
C ALA A 174 -8.00 0.86 -11.80
N LEU A 175 -6.95 0.76 -10.98
CA LEU A 175 -5.62 0.30 -11.44
C LEU A 175 -5.62 -1.18 -11.84
N ASN A 176 -6.67 -1.94 -11.51
CA ASN A 176 -6.75 -3.39 -11.67
C ASN A 176 -7.98 -3.82 -12.52
N PRO A 177 -8.05 -3.40 -13.80
CA PRO A 177 -9.27 -3.54 -14.62
C PRO A 177 -9.71 -4.99 -14.85
N ALA A 178 -8.79 -5.96 -14.79
CA ALA A 178 -9.11 -7.37 -14.97
C ALA A 178 -9.94 -7.97 -13.82
N ILE A 179 -9.79 -7.43 -12.61
CA ILE A 179 -10.46 -7.94 -11.39
C ILE A 179 -11.49 -6.96 -10.82
N GLN A 180 -11.41 -5.68 -11.19
CA GLN A 180 -12.38 -4.64 -10.83
C GLN A 180 -13.85 -5.07 -10.99
N PRO A 181 -14.29 -5.76 -12.07
CA PRO A 181 -15.70 -6.14 -12.24
C PRO A 181 -16.26 -7.08 -11.16
N ARG A 182 -15.38 -7.67 -10.33
CA ARG A 182 -15.76 -8.54 -9.22
C ARG A 182 -16.00 -7.77 -7.92
N ILE A 183 -15.74 -6.47 -7.87
CA ILE A 183 -15.77 -5.68 -6.64
C ILE A 183 -16.90 -4.65 -6.70
N THR A 184 -17.76 -4.68 -5.68
CA THR A 184 -18.67 -3.60 -5.32
C THR A 184 -18.13 -2.95 -4.05
N PHE A 185 -17.78 -1.66 -4.14
CA PHE A 185 -17.18 -0.91 -3.04
C PHE A 185 -18.05 0.30 -2.72
N GLU A 186 -18.48 0.43 -1.47
CA GLU A 186 -19.56 1.34 -1.07
C GLU A 186 -19.16 2.24 0.10
N ASN A 187 -19.64 3.49 0.10
CA ASN A 187 -19.30 4.50 1.10
C ASN A 187 -20.33 4.59 2.24
N TYR A 188 -20.42 3.56 3.07
CA TYR A 188 -21.20 3.58 4.30
C TYR A 188 -20.65 2.57 5.32
N ALA A 189 -20.98 2.76 6.58
CA ALA A 189 -20.72 1.79 7.64
C ALA A 189 -21.85 0.76 7.72
N LEU A 190 -21.50 -0.51 7.95
CA LEU A 190 -22.48 -1.50 8.37
C LEU A 190 -22.77 -1.32 9.86
N VAL A 191 -24.05 -1.29 10.22
CA VAL A 191 -24.51 -1.12 11.61
C VAL A 191 -25.54 -2.19 11.95
N LYS A 192 -25.87 -2.32 13.23
CA LYS A 192 -26.97 -3.19 13.65
C LYS A 192 -28.25 -2.76 12.91
N ASP A 193 -28.85 -3.71 12.20
CA ASP A 193 -30.10 -3.55 11.45
C ASP A 193 -30.04 -2.65 10.20
N GLY A 194 -28.85 -2.34 9.65
CA GLY A 194 -28.75 -1.61 8.37
C GLY A 194 -27.39 -1.02 8.05
N TYR A 195 -27.40 0.18 7.46
CA TYR A 195 -26.20 0.95 7.11
C TYR A 195 -26.33 2.39 7.59
N ALA A 196 -25.19 3.01 7.89
CA ALA A 196 -25.10 4.42 8.28
C ALA A 196 -24.10 5.15 7.38
N TYR A 197 -24.49 6.30 6.85
CA TYR A 197 -23.56 7.20 6.20
C TYR A 197 -22.75 7.98 7.24
N PRO A 198 -21.47 8.27 6.97
CA PRO A 198 -20.74 9.23 7.79
C PRO A 198 -21.50 10.56 7.83
N PRO A 199 -21.49 11.27 8.98
CA PRO A 199 -22.10 12.59 9.04
C PRO A 199 -21.46 13.50 8.00
N ARG A 200 -22.26 14.06 7.08
CA ARG A 200 -21.78 15.06 6.13
C ARG A 200 -21.35 16.27 6.95
N VAL A 201 -20.05 16.50 7.08
CA VAL A 201 -19.54 17.76 7.62
C VAL A 201 -19.93 18.83 6.61
N GLY A 202 -21.02 19.55 6.89
CA GLY A 202 -21.35 20.73 6.13
C GLY A 202 -20.15 21.65 6.18
N ARG A 203 -19.49 21.88 5.03
CA ARG A 203 -18.53 22.98 4.94
C ARG A 203 -19.32 24.23 5.30
N GLY A 204 -19.05 24.77 6.50
CA GLY A 204 -19.54 26.08 6.89
C GLY A 204 -19.23 27.05 5.76
N ARG A 205 -20.27 27.73 5.28
CA ARG A 205 -20.15 28.80 4.30
C ARG A 205 -19.28 29.93 4.84
#